data_AF-A0A0G4KMF5-F1
#
_entry.id   AF-A0A0G4KMF5-F1
#
_cell.length_a   1.000
_cell.length_b   1.000
_cell.length_c   1.000
_cell.angle_alpha   90.00
_cell.angle_beta   90.00
_cell.angle_gamma   90.00
#
_symmetry.space_group_name_H-M   'P 1'
#
loop_
_entity.id
_entity.type
_entity.pdbx_description
1 polymer ?
#
loop_
_entity_poly.entity_id
_entity_poly.type
_entity_poly.pdbx_seq_one_letter_code
_entity_poly.pdbx_strand_id
1 'polypeptide(L)'
;MKSFIAAFGLVGLAVAGPCNNNCGRQVIGTARKSPSLENRQALCRAFLTSTATVTPATATVTAAVVYNRNVHGARAESPTLTGEKPAYASSCPDLTSYWNACQCFDGYVPTTVTVTAATPTETVAGPVCTQGLEYAIYTPEYDDPLIERLRVEEETIYTPVIANLIQGVVPDFTGVSPKIGPVYGNWQLPLVAPAYGPNVVGGPETQLSRTIIDHRGYINPTTTGEYTIVIPYIDNSVFVWVGANAISGFTYDNAVLTRQEEERVYRAYKLTVTDTSAPVPFRLLWINYGGPGSLESYIYDPAGNEIAGPNAEKNSQVISSCSGAGAVVGAWPAWENEQVAA
;
A
#
# COMPACT_ATOMS: atom_id res chain seq x y z
N MET A 1 -0.69 3.63 74.36
CA MET A 1 -1.91 3.68 73.51
C MET A 1 -1.65 2.77 72.32
N LYS A 2 -2.25 1.57 72.35
CA LYS A 2 -3.37 1.14 71.49
C LYS A 2 -2.92 0.92 70.03
N SER A 3 -3.06 -0.23 69.38
CA SER A 3 -3.63 -1.54 69.72
C SER A 3 -3.19 -2.51 68.61
N PHE A 4 -3.00 -3.78 68.99
CA PHE A 4 -3.02 -4.93 68.08
C PHE A 4 -4.40 -5.06 67.43
N ILE A 5 -4.46 -5.36 66.13
CA ILE A 5 -5.51 -6.18 65.52
C ILE A 5 -4.84 -7.13 64.52
N ALA A 6 -4.59 -8.35 64.97
CA ALA A 6 -4.48 -9.52 64.11
C ALA A 6 -5.91 -10.01 63.86
N ALA A 7 -6.39 -9.91 62.63
CA ALA A 7 -7.65 -10.53 62.23
C ALA A 7 -7.35 -11.91 61.65
N PHE A 8 -7.52 -12.93 62.48
CA PHE A 8 -7.83 -14.28 62.01
C PHE A 8 -9.18 -14.22 61.27
N GLY A 9 -9.18 -14.63 60.00
CA GLY A 9 -10.39 -14.74 59.19
C GLY A 9 -10.28 -15.97 58.28
N LEU A 10 -11.08 -16.99 58.59
CA LEU A 10 -11.18 -18.26 57.89
C LEU A 10 -11.33 -18.10 56.37
N VAL A 11 -10.52 -18.84 55.60
CA VAL A 11 -10.91 -19.35 54.28
C VAL A 11 -10.63 -20.86 54.25
N GLY A 12 -11.26 -21.57 55.17
CA GLY A 12 -11.62 -22.96 54.92
C GLY A 12 -13.05 -22.95 54.39
N LEU A 13 -13.25 -22.97 53.08
CA LEU A 13 -14.44 -23.49 52.42
C LEU A 13 -14.27 -23.57 50.90
N ALA A 14 -14.57 -24.77 50.39
CA ALA A 14 -14.76 -25.18 48.99
C ALA A 14 -13.55 -25.63 48.14
N VAL A 15 -12.69 -26.51 48.66
CA VAL A 15 -11.94 -27.48 47.81
C VAL A 15 -12.62 -28.86 47.75
N ALA A 16 -13.81 -29.01 48.32
CA ALA A 16 -14.46 -30.31 48.46
C ALA A 16 -14.82 -30.96 47.11
N GLY A 17 -15.04 -30.19 46.04
CA GLY A 17 -15.42 -30.72 44.72
C GLY A 17 -14.37 -31.68 44.11
N PRO A 18 -13.14 -31.23 43.84
CA PRO A 18 -12.11 -32.08 43.24
C PRO A 18 -11.51 -33.11 44.20
N CYS A 19 -11.44 -32.82 45.51
CA CYS A 19 -10.84 -33.74 46.49
C CYS A 19 -11.78 -34.86 46.95
N ASN A 20 -13.10 -34.65 46.86
CA ASN A 20 -14.10 -35.60 47.38
C ASN A 20 -14.86 -36.39 46.29
N ASN A 21 -14.56 -36.15 45.01
CA ASN A 21 -15.12 -36.93 43.89
C ASN A 21 -14.33 -38.24 43.66
N ASN A 22 -14.76 -39.06 42.70
CA ASN A 22 -14.11 -40.35 42.38
C ASN A 22 -12.64 -40.19 41.96
N CYS A 23 -12.31 -39.12 41.23
CA CYS A 23 -10.95 -38.77 40.85
C CYS A 23 -10.10 -38.44 42.09
N GLY A 24 -10.54 -37.51 42.94
CA GLY A 24 -9.90 -37.18 44.20
C GLY A 24 -9.67 -38.41 45.07
N ARG A 25 -10.69 -39.24 45.27
CA ARG A 25 -10.58 -40.48 46.07
C ARG A 25 -9.56 -41.48 45.51
N GLN A 26 -9.40 -41.57 44.20
CA GLN A 26 -8.34 -42.41 43.61
C GLN A 26 -6.94 -41.82 43.79
N VAL A 27 -6.82 -40.49 43.77
CA VAL A 27 -5.55 -39.76 43.86
C VAL A 27 -5.06 -39.64 45.31
N ILE A 28 -5.91 -39.15 46.22
CA ILE A 28 -5.54 -38.86 47.61
C ILE A 28 -6.07 -39.89 48.63
N GLY A 29 -7.03 -40.74 48.24
CA GLY A 29 -7.69 -41.65 49.19
C GLY A 29 -6.76 -42.72 49.75
N THR A 30 -6.83 -42.97 51.05
CA THR A 30 -5.96 -43.91 51.79
C THR A 30 -6.38 -45.38 51.67
N ALA A 31 -7.61 -45.65 51.21
CA ALA A 31 -8.12 -47.01 51.05
C ALA A 31 -7.41 -47.81 49.93
N ARG A 32 -6.77 -47.13 48.98
CA ARG A 32 -6.06 -47.77 47.86
C ARG A 32 -4.62 -48.12 48.26
N LYS A 33 -4.26 -49.40 48.10
CA LYS A 33 -2.92 -49.91 48.43
C LYS A 33 -1.92 -49.90 47.27
N SER A 34 -2.40 -49.79 46.02
CA SER A 34 -1.55 -49.80 44.82
C SER A 34 -2.00 -48.75 43.78
N PRO A 35 -1.11 -47.84 43.33
CA PRO A 35 0.20 -47.56 43.91
C PRO A 35 0.08 -47.00 45.34
N SER A 36 1.16 -47.05 46.12
CA SER A 36 1.19 -46.51 47.49
C SER A 36 0.81 -45.02 47.51
N LEU A 37 0.37 -44.50 48.66
CA LEU A 37 0.09 -43.07 48.82
C LEU A 37 1.33 -42.22 48.47
N GLU A 38 2.51 -42.67 48.90
CA GLU A 38 3.81 -42.05 48.61
C GLU A 38 4.10 -41.99 47.10
N ASN A 39 3.85 -43.07 46.36
CA ASN A 39 4.05 -43.06 44.91
C ASN A 39 3.06 -42.13 44.19
N ARG A 40 1.81 -42.05 44.66
CA ARG A 40 0.81 -41.09 44.13
C ARG A 40 1.22 -39.66 44.42
N GLN A 41 1.74 -39.41 45.61
CA GLN A 41 2.31 -38.14 46.03
C GLN A 41 3.48 -37.73 45.12
N ALA A 42 4.41 -38.63 44.83
CA ALA A 42 5.54 -38.37 43.94
C ALA A 42 5.10 -38.05 42.51
N LEU A 43 4.17 -38.82 41.95
CA LEU A 43 3.62 -38.58 40.61
C LEU A 43 2.90 -37.23 40.51
N CYS A 44 2.14 -36.84 41.53
CA CYS A 44 1.51 -35.52 41.58
C CYS A 44 2.53 -34.38 41.65
N ARG A 45 3.63 -34.54 42.41
CA ARG A 45 4.70 -33.51 42.43
C ARG A 45 5.37 -33.38 41.07
N ALA A 46 5.69 -34.50 40.43
CA ALA A 46 6.29 -34.51 39.10
C ALA A 46 5.36 -33.82 38.08
N PHE A 47 4.06 -34.17 38.09
CA PHE A 47 3.07 -33.60 37.19
C PHE A 47 2.88 -32.08 37.36
N LEU A 48 2.87 -31.59 38.60
CA LEU A 48 2.79 -30.16 38.92
C LEU A 48 4.09 -29.39 38.64
N THR A 49 5.21 -30.10 38.47
CA THR A 49 6.52 -29.51 38.13
C THR A 49 6.76 -29.47 36.62
N SER A 50 6.19 -30.42 35.85
CA SER A 50 6.39 -30.54 34.40
C SER A 50 5.43 -29.69 33.54
N THR A 51 4.50 -28.95 34.14
CA THR A 51 3.43 -28.24 33.42
C THR A 51 3.63 -26.72 33.36
N ALA A 52 4.13 -26.23 32.22
CA ALA A 52 3.61 -25.09 31.44
C ALA A 52 4.72 -24.44 30.58
N THR A 53 4.62 -24.56 29.25
CA THR A 53 5.23 -23.59 28.32
C THR A 53 4.08 -22.93 27.57
N VAL A 54 3.87 -21.63 27.80
CA VAL A 54 2.90 -20.83 27.05
C VAL A 54 3.66 -20.23 25.86
N THR A 55 3.36 -20.67 24.65
CA THR A 55 3.73 -19.93 23.44
C THR A 55 2.47 -19.16 23.02
N PRO A 56 2.35 -17.86 23.32
CA PRO A 56 1.18 -17.11 22.87
C PRO A 56 1.17 -17.05 21.33
N ALA A 57 -0.03 -17.18 20.74
CA ALA A 57 -0.22 -16.91 19.33
C ALA A 57 0.11 -15.45 19.02
N THR A 58 0.66 -15.20 17.83
CA THR A 58 0.97 -13.86 17.30
C THR A 58 -0.29 -12.98 17.40
N ALA A 59 -0.21 -11.89 18.15
CA ALA A 59 -1.28 -10.89 18.20
C ALA A 59 -1.11 -9.93 17.02
N THR A 60 -1.97 -10.06 15.99
CA THR A 60 -2.06 -9.07 14.93
C THR A 60 -2.89 -7.89 15.42
N VAL A 61 -2.24 -6.75 15.70
CA VAL A 61 -2.95 -5.50 15.98
C VAL A 61 -3.20 -4.81 14.66
N THR A 62 -4.40 -4.96 14.10
CA THR A 62 -4.88 -4.05 13.06
C THR A 62 -5.30 -2.76 13.75
N ALA A 63 -4.67 -1.63 13.43
CA ALA A 63 -5.09 -0.33 13.94
C ALA A 63 -6.55 -0.08 13.50
N ALA A 64 -7.48 -0.19 14.45
CA ALA A 64 -8.87 0.16 14.20
C ALA A 64 -9.04 1.67 14.37
N VAL A 65 -9.61 2.29 13.35
CA VAL A 65 -10.26 3.61 13.42
C VAL A 65 -11.09 3.68 14.70
N VAL A 66 -10.94 4.78 15.45
CA VAL A 66 -11.60 5.01 16.73
C VAL A 66 -13.12 4.99 16.54
N TYR A 67 -13.74 3.85 16.83
CA TYR A 67 -15.15 3.78 17.26
C TYR A 67 -15.30 2.69 18.33
N ASN A 68 -15.76 3.14 19.51
CA ASN A 68 -16.21 2.38 20.69
C ASN A 68 -15.30 1.24 21.20
N ARG A 69 -14.72 1.50 22.38
CA ARG A 69 -13.97 0.57 23.22
C ARG A 69 -14.81 -0.71 23.46
N ASN A 70 -14.54 -1.76 22.70
CA ASN A 70 -15.09 -3.08 22.96
C ASN A 70 -14.29 -3.69 24.12
N VAL A 71 -14.81 -3.59 25.35
CA VAL A 71 -14.17 -4.10 26.59
C VAL A 71 -14.16 -5.63 26.69
N HIS A 72 -14.66 -6.31 25.65
CA HIS A 72 -14.56 -7.75 25.48
C HIS A 72 -13.56 -8.07 24.36
N GLY A 73 -12.27 -7.89 24.65
CA GLY A 73 -11.22 -8.51 23.84
C GLY A 73 -11.38 -10.03 23.84
N ALA A 74 -10.89 -10.70 22.80
CA ALA A 74 -10.87 -12.16 22.74
C ALA A 74 -10.30 -12.72 24.06
N ARG A 75 -11.08 -13.54 24.75
CA ARG A 75 -10.69 -14.19 26.00
C ARG A 75 -9.37 -14.92 25.72
N ALA A 76 -8.32 -14.58 26.47
CA ALA A 76 -7.07 -15.33 26.44
C ALA A 76 -7.39 -16.82 26.55
N GLU A 77 -6.84 -17.63 25.63
CA GLU A 77 -7.07 -19.07 25.66
C GLU A 77 -6.67 -19.62 27.03
N SER A 78 -7.52 -20.48 27.59
CA SER A 78 -7.24 -21.16 28.86
C SER A 78 -5.93 -21.94 28.71
N PRO A 79 -5.08 -21.99 29.77
CA PRO A 79 -3.82 -22.71 29.70
C PRO A 79 -4.06 -24.17 29.29
N THR A 80 -3.34 -24.64 28.28
CA THR A 80 -3.36 -26.05 27.88
C THR A 80 -2.42 -26.84 28.79
N LEU A 81 -2.96 -27.82 29.52
CA LEU A 81 -2.16 -28.72 30.35
C LEU A 81 -1.50 -29.79 29.45
N THR A 82 -0.17 -29.88 29.52
CA THR A 82 0.61 -30.89 28.80
C THR A 82 1.14 -31.94 29.77
N GLY A 83 0.90 -33.23 29.48
CA GLY A 83 1.37 -34.34 30.30
C GLY A 83 0.50 -35.58 30.11
N GLU A 84 0.90 -36.70 30.72
CA GLU A 84 0.09 -37.92 30.70
C GLU A 84 -0.50 -38.18 32.09
N LYS A 85 -1.81 -38.42 32.13
CA LYS A 85 -2.48 -38.86 33.34
C LYS A 85 -2.05 -40.30 33.64
N PRO A 86 -1.52 -40.61 34.83
CA PRO A 86 -1.15 -41.98 35.17
C PRO A 86 -2.34 -42.94 35.10
N ALA A 87 -2.12 -44.18 34.64
CA ALA A 87 -3.15 -45.20 34.47
C ALA A 87 -3.94 -45.49 35.76
N TYR A 88 -3.34 -45.28 36.94
CA TYR A 88 -4.03 -45.46 38.21
C TYR A 88 -5.17 -44.46 38.42
N ALA A 89 -5.09 -43.25 37.84
CA ALA A 89 -6.08 -42.18 37.99
C ALA A 89 -7.21 -42.30 36.95
N SER A 90 -7.69 -43.51 36.69
CA SER A 90 -8.69 -43.79 35.67
C SER A 90 -10.01 -43.03 35.89
N SER A 91 -10.36 -42.70 37.13
CA SER A 91 -11.56 -41.92 37.47
C SER A 91 -11.45 -40.41 37.23
N CYS A 92 -10.29 -39.88 36.86
CA CYS A 92 -10.16 -38.49 36.44
C CYS A 92 -10.47 -38.37 34.93
N PRO A 93 -11.49 -37.62 34.50
CA PRO A 93 -11.90 -37.58 33.10
C PRO A 93 -10.83 -36.96 32.17
N ASP A 94 -10.05 -36.01 32.67
CA ASP A 94 -9.04 -35.28 31.91
C ASP A 94 -7.82 -34.89 32.76
N LEU A 95 -6.82 -34.29 32.11
CA LEU A 95 -5.60 -33.76 32.75
C LEU A 95 -5.94 -32.67 33.77
N THR A 96 -6.94 -31.83 33.50
CA THR A 96 -7.41 -30.76 34.40
C THR A 96 -7.94 -31.33 35.71
N SER A 97 -8.69 -32.42 35.64
CA SER A 97 -9.25 -33.09 36.81
C SER A 97 -8.16 -33.77 37.65
N TYR A 98 -7.15 -34.37 36.99
CA TYR A 98 -5.98 -34.92 37.67
C TYR A 98 -5.13 -33.82 38.33
N TRP A 99 -4.90 -32.71 37.62
CA TRP A 99 -4.20 -31.52 38.13
C TRP A 99 -4.88 -30.95 39.39
N ASN A 100 -6.21 -30.81 39.36
CA ASN A 100 -7.00 -30.34 40.51
C ASN A 100 -6.96 -31.34 41.68
N ALA A 101 -6.97 -32.64 41.41
CA ALA A 101 -6.89 -33.66 42.45
C ALA A 101 -5.50 -33.71 43.13
N CYS A 102 -4.42 -33.41 42.39
CA CYS A 102 -3.06 -33.36 42.93
C CYS A 102 -2.85 -32.21 43.92
N GLN A 103 -3.59 -31.10 43.77
CA GLN A 103 -3.57 -29.97 44.71
C GLN A 103 -4.26 -30.25 46.05
N CYS A 104 -4.96 -31.38 46.16
CA CYS A 104 -5.55 -31.82 47.42
C CYS A 104 -4.50 -32.40 48.40
N PHE A 105 -3.26 -32.63 47.95
CA PHE A 105 -2.16 -32.93 48.84
C PHE A 105 -1.64 -31.65 49.49
N ASP A 106 -1.54 -31.67 50.82
CA ASP A 106 -1.08 -30.52 51.57
C ASP A 106 0.38 -30.14 51.22
N GLY A 107 0.65 -28.85 51.11
CA GLY A 107 1.97 -28.30 50.74
C GLY A 107 2.37 -28.46 49.27
N TYR A 108 1.46 -28.85 48.37
CA TYR A 108 1.73 -28.94 46.93
C TYR A 108 1.44 -27.60 46.27
N VAL A 109 2.49 -26.81 46.01
CA VAL A 109 2.39 -25.55 45.27
C VAL A 109 2.90 -25.79 43.85
N PRO A 110 2.08 -25.57 42.80
CA PRO A 110 2.57 -25.67 41.43
C PRO A 110 3.68 -24.65 41.19
N THR A 111 4.74 -25.05 40.49
CA THR A 111 5.86 -24.16 40.16
C THR A 111 5.36 -23.08 39.21
N THR A 112 5.78 -21.85 39.46
CA THR A 112 5.36 -20.61 38.80
C THR A 112 5.24 -20.73 37.28
N VAL A 113 4.06 -20.47 36.73
CA VAL A 113 3.85 -20.37 35.27
C VAL A 113 4.47 -19.05 34.81
N THR A 114 5.56 -19.11 34.03
CA THR A 114 6.16 -17.92 33.44
C THR A 114 5.39 -17.60 32.15
N VAL A 115 4.63 -16.51 32.16
CA VAL A 115 3.91 -16.02 30.97
C VAL A 115 4.79 -14.97 30.30
N THR A 116 5.49 -15.35 29.22
CA THR A 116 6.11 -14.35 28.34
C THR A 116 5.02 -13.79 27.44
N ALA A 117 4.72 -12.51 27.55
CA ALA A 117 3.76 -11.85 26.67
C ALA A 117 4.24 -11.94 25.21
N ALA A 118 3.32 -12.12 24.25
CA ALA A 118 3.66 -12.04 22.83
C ALA A 118 4.27 -10.67 22.55
N THR A 119 5.40 -10.64 21.83
CA THR A 119 5.93 -9.38 21.31
C THR A 119 4.94 -8.89 20.24
N PRO A 120 4.31 -7.71 20.42
CA PRO A 120 3.44 -7.16 19.38
C PRO A 120 4.27 -6.98 18.12
N THR A 121 3.85 -7.59 17.02
CA THR A 121 4.41 -7.30 15.70
C THR A 121 3.52 -6.24 15.07
N GLU A 122 4.04 -5.03 14.92
CA GLU A 122 3.35 -3.98 14.17
C GLU A 122 3.52 -4.25 12.68
N THR A 123 2.42 -4.52 11.98
CA THR A 123 2.41 -4.52 10.51
C THR A 123 2.31 -3.07 10.06
N VAL A 124 3.44 -2.48 9.69
CA VAL A 124 3.45 -1.16 9.06
C VAL A 124 2.81 -1.29 7.68
N ALA A 125 1.79 -0.48 7.41
CA ALA A 125 1.16 -0.44 6.08
C ALA A 125 2.21 -0.03 5.04
N GLY A 126 2.27 -0.79 3.94
CA GLY A 126 3.14 -0.48 2.80
C GLY A 126 2.74 0.81 2.07
N PRO A 127 3.51 1.21 1.04
CA PRO A 127 3.25 2.45 0.34
C PRO A 127 1.90 2.39 -0.40
N VAL A 128 1.17 3.50 -0.37
CA VAL A 128 -0.05 3.71 -1.15
C VAL A 128 0.28 4.63 -2.30
N CYS A 129 0.02 4.17 -3.53
CA CYS A 129 0.34 4.91 -4.74
C CYS A 129 -0.92 5.38 -5.48
N THR A 130 -0.84 6.59 -6.04
CA THR A 130 -1.89 7.18 -6.86
C THR A 130 -1.76 6.67 -8.29
N GLN A 131 -2.77 5.93 -8.77
CA GLN A 131 -2.78 5.31 -10.10
C GLN A 131 -3.11 6.32 -11.20
N GLY A 132 -2.33 6.29 -12.29
CA GLY A 132 -2.41 7.20 -13.43
C GLY A 132 -1.29 8.24 -13.47
N LEU A 133 -1.20 8.96 -14.57
CA LEU A 133 -0.27 10.08 -14.78
C LEU A 133 -0.93 11.38 -14.32
N GLU A 134 -0.14 12.27 -13.72
CA GLU A 134 -0.56 13.67 -13.58
C GLU A 134 -0.63 14.31 -14.97
N TYR A 135 -1.65 15.12 -15.20
CA TYR A 135 -1.75 15.95 -16.39
C TYR A 135 -1.83 17.44 -16.03
N ALA A 136 -1.32 18.27 -16.92
CA ALA A 136 -1.51 19.71 -16.98
C ALA A 136 -1.96 20.09 -18.38
N ILE A 137 -3.02 20.90 -18.48
CA ILE A 137 -3.55 21.39 -19.75
C ILE A 137 -3.51 22.92 -19.71
N TYR A 138 -2.98 23.50 -20.78
CA TYR A 138 -2.90 24.94 -20.98
C TYR A 138 -3.73 25.28 -22.22
N THR A 139 -4.73 26.13 -22.02
CA THR A 139 -5.69 26.64 -23.01
C THR A 139 -5.69 28.16 -22.96
N PRO A 140 -4.61 28.83 -23.41
CA PRO A 140 -4.50 30.27 -23.37
C PRO A 140 -5.67 30.97 -24.11
N GLU A 141 -6.20 32.01 -23.49
CA GLU A 141 -7.17 32.93 -24.10
C GLU A 141 -6.48 33.82 -25.16
N TYR A 142 -7.25 34.42 -26.08
CA TYR A 142 -6.73 35.07 -27.29
C TYR A 142 -5.66 36.16 -27.08
N ASP A 143 -5.64 36.83 -25.93
CA ASP A 143 -4.69 37.88 -25.58
C ASP A 143 -3.54 37.41 -24.68
N ASP A 144 -3.49 36.12 -24.34
CA ASP A 144 -2.43 35.56 -23.52
C ASP A 144 -1.09 35.55 -24.29
N PRO A 145 0.01 36.08 -23.71
CA PRO A 145 1.33 36.04 -24.33
C PRO A 145 1.85 34.62 -24.63
N LEU A 146 1.30 33.58 -23.99
CA LEU A 146 1.58 32.18 -24.31
C LEU A 146 1.24 31.84 -25.76
N ILE A 147 0.25 32.46 -26.39
CA ILE A 147 -0.09 32.20 -27.79
C ILE A 147 1.07 32.59 -28.71
N GLU A 148 1.68 33.74 -28.49
CA GLU A 148 2.80 34.19 -29.32
C GLU A 148 4.04 33.34 -29.07
N ARG A 149 4.29 32.92 -27.81
CA ARG A 149 5.37 31.97 -27.50
C ARG A 149 5.13 30.64 -28.22
N LEU A 150 3.93 30.10 -28.13
CA LEU A 150 3.51 28.86 -28.80
C LEU A 150 3.69 28.96 -30.32
N ARG A 151 3.26 30.07 -30.93
CA ARG A 151 3.46 30.33 -32.36
C ARG A 151 4.94 30.32 -32.75
N VAL A 152 5.79 31.03 -32.00
CA VAL A 152 7.22 31.11 -32.31
C VAL A 152 7.88 29.73 -32.21
N GLU A 153 7.59 29.00 -31.14
CA GLU A 153 8.22 27.69 -30.87
C GLU A 153 7.77 26.62 -31.88
N GLU A 154 6.50 26.58 -32.27
CA GLU A 154 5.97 25.57 -33.21
C GLU A 154 6.12 25.96 -34.69
N GLU A 155 5.89 27.23 -35.06
CA GLU A 155 5.84 27.62 -36.48
C GLU A 155 7.19 28.15 -37.01
N THR A 156 8.07 28.64 -36.12
CA THR A 156 9.29 29.34 -36.54
C THR A 156 10.56 28.54 -36.27
N ILE A 157 10.64 27.86 -35.13
CA ILE A 157 11.89 27.26 -34.64
C ILE A 157 11.96 25.75 -34.93
N TYR A 158 10.83 25.04 -34.98
CA TYR A 158 10.71 23.57 -35.15
C TYR A 158 11.46 22.72 -34.11
N THR A 159 12.21 23.34 -33.21
CA THR A 159 13.00 22.74 -32.12
C THR A 159 12.68 23.52 -30.85
N PRO A 160 11.45 23.37 -30.32
CA PRO A 160 10.91 24.29 -29.34
C PRO A 160 11.75 24.33 -28.07
N VAL A 161 12.02 25.54 -27.58
CA VAL A 161 12.55 25.79 -26.24
C VAL A 161 11.41 25.55 -25.24
N ILE A 162 11.34 24.33 -24.71
CA ILE A 162 10.22 23.89 -23.87
C ILE A 162 9.98 24.82 -22.66
N ALA A 163 11.07 25.38 -22.10
CA ALA A 163 10.98 26.34 -20.99
C ALA A 163 10.13 27.56 -21.33
N ASN A 164 10.19 28.07 -22.57
CA ASN A 164 9.42 29.24 -22.99
C ASN A 164 7.91 28.98 -22.93
N LEU A 165 7.47 27.73 -23.02
CA LEU A 165 6.07 27.38 -23.11
C LEU A 165 5.43 27.09 -21.74
N ILE A 166 6.14 26.41 -20.85
CA ILE A 166 5.52 25.89 -19.61
C ILE A 166 6.22 26.35 -18.33
N GLN A 167 7.44 26.89 -18.38
CA GLN A 167 8.13 27.31 -17.16
C GLN A 167 7.43 28.51 -16.52
N GLY A 168 7.06 28.37 -15.24
CA GLY A 168 6.37 29.42 -14.50
C GLY A 168 4.91 29.66 -14.94
N VAL A 169 4.36 28.82 -15.81
CA VAL A 169 2.99 28.93 -16.29
C VAL A 169 2.08 28.06 -15.43
N VAL A 170 0.97 28.63 -14.97
CA VAL A 170 -0.06 27.90 -14.22
C VAL A 170 -0.99 27.19 -15.21
N PRO A 171 -1.21 25.87 -15.11
CA PRO A 171 -2.16 25.17 -15.98
C PRO A 171 -3.62 25.52 -15.65
N ASP A 172 -4.47 25.53 -16.68
CA ASP A 172 -5.92 25.74 -16.52
C ASP A 172 -6.61 24.51 -15.91
N PHE A 173 -6.13 23.31 -16.31
CA PHE A 173 -6.61 22.06 -15.76
C PHE A 173 -5.46 21.20 -15.29
N THR A 174 -5.64 20.58 -14.13
CA THR A 174 -4.72 19.58 -13.59
C THR A 174 -5.51 18.41 -13.01
N GLY A 175 -4.88 17.24 -12.97
CA GLY A 175 -5.50 16.05 -12.40
C GLY A 175 -4.65 14.82 -12.61
N VAL A 176 -5.24 13.65 -12.36
CA VAL A 176 -4.60 12.35 -12.61
C VAL A 176 -5.50 11.50 -13.49
N SER A 177 -4.95 10.95 -14.57
CA SER A 177 -5.67 10.08 -15.50
C SER A 177 -4.79 8.90 -15.95
N PRO A 178 -5.34 7.69 -16.14
CA PRO A 178 -4.63 6.63 -16.87
C PRO A 178 -4.54 6.92 -18.37
N LYS A 179 -5.26 7.93 -18.86
CA LYS A 179 -5.39 8.22 -20.29
C LYS A 179 -4.36 9.21 -20.79
N ILE A 180 -3.91 9.00 -22.02
CA ILE A 180 -3.13 9.96 -22.81
C ILE A 180 -3.89 10.13 -24.13
N GLY A 181 -4.72 11.16 -24.19
CA GLY A 181 -5.73 11.29 -25.23
C GLY A 181 -6.89 10.27 -25.07
N PRO A 182 -7.76 10.15 -26.09
CA PRO A 182 -7.68 10.87 -27.35
C PRO A 182 -8.15 12.33 -27.17
N VAL A 183 -7.46 13.26 -27.82
CA VAL A 183 -7.93 14.63 -28.01
C VAL A 183 -8.04 14.88 -29.50
N TYR A 184 -9.23 15.29 -29.94
CA TYR A 184 -9.52 15.72 -31.31
C TYR A 184 -10.81 16.55 -31.30
N GLY A 185 -10.97 17.43 -32.28
CA GLY A 185 -12.16 18.28 -32.35
C GLY A 185 -12.07 19.35 -33.42
N ASN A 186 -13.07 20.24 -33.45
CA ASN A 186 -12.99 21.45 -34.25
C ASN A 186 -11.96 22.38 -33.62
N TRP A 187 -10.87 22.63 -34.33
CA TRP A 187 -9.73 23.39 -33.84
C TRP A 187 -10.02 24.86 -33.55
N GLN A 188 -11.08 25.42 -34.11
CA GLN A 188 -11.53 26.79 -33.86
C GLN A 188 -12.40 26.91 -32.60
N LEU A 189 -12.77 25.79 -31.98
CA LEU A 189 -13.56 25.75 -30.76
C LEU A 189 -12.68 25.47 -29.54
N PRO A 190 -13.16 25.80 -28.33
CA PRO A 190 -12.51 25.43 -27.09
C PRO A 190 -12.23 23.93 -27.00
N LEU A 191 -11.17 23.57 -26.28
CA LEU A 191 -10.83 22.18 -25.98
C LEU A 191 -12.02 21.48 -25.30
N VAL A 192 -12.31 20.24 -25.69
CA VAL A 192 -13.20 19.32 -24.98
C VAL A 192 -12.47 18.00 -24.83
N ALA A 193 -12.07 17.64 -23.60
CA ALA A 193 -11.18 16.51 -23.37
C ALA A 193 -11.70 15.55 -22.29
N PRO A 194 -12.77 14.78 -22.58
CA PRO A 194 -13.42 13.90 -21.60
C PRO A 194 -12.50 12.77 -21.08
N ALA A 195 -11.41 12.46 -21.78
CA ALA A 195 -10.38 11.54 -21.32
C ALA A 195 -9.69 11.98 -20.02
N TYR A 196 -9.70 13.28 -19.71
CA TYR A 196 -9.11 13.85 -18.50
C TYR A 196 -10.15 14.19 -17.44
N GLY A 197 -11.43 14.14 -17.79
CA GLY A 197 -12.56 14.33 -16.89
C GLY A 197 -13.75 14.99 -17.59
N PRO A 198 -14.97 14.84 -17.05
CA PRO A 198 -16.18 15.36 -17.69
C PRO A 198 -16.23 16.90 -17.74
N ASN A 199 -15.41 17.58 -16.95
CA ASN A 199 -15.39 19.03 -16.82
C ASN A 199 -14.13 19.68 -17.44
N VAL A 200 -13.33 18.91 -18.18
CA VAL A 200 -12.16 19.45 -18.88
C VAL A 200 -12.62 20.04 -20.22
N VAL A 201 -13.05 21.30 -20.13
CA VAL A 201 -13.58 22.08 -21.25
C VAL A 201 -13.00 23.48 -21.18
N GLY A 202 -12.30 23.91 -22.24
CA GLY A 202 -11.69 25.23 -22.33
C GLY A 202 -12.71 26.37 -22.30
N GLY A 203 -12.26 27.57 -21.90
CA GLY A 203 -13.07 28.78 -21.91
C GLY A 203 -13.52 29.20 -23.32
N PRO A 204 -14.55 30.05 -23.45
CA PRO A 204 -15.09 30.47 -24.74
C PRO A 204 -14.10 31.25 -25.63
N GLU A 205 -13.04 31.81 -25.04
CA GLU A 205 -11.99 32.56 -25.73
C GLU A 205 -10.73 31.72 -26.00
N THR A 206 -10.85 30.40 -25.87
CA THR A 206 -9.76 29.43 -26.11
C THR A 206 -10.00 28.64 -27.40
N GLN A 207 -8.94 28.04 -27.94
CA GLN A 207 -9.01 27.21 -29.14
C GLN A 207 -8.20 25.93 -28.97
N LEU A 208 -8.73 24.80 -29.45
CA LEU A 208 -7.99 23.55 -29.53
C LEU A 208 -6.67 23.73 -30.32
N SER A 209 -6.65 24.59 -31.34
CA SER A 209 -5.44 24.94 -32.11
C SER A 209 -4.36 25.70 -31.34
N ARG A 210 -4.51 25.92 -30.02
CA ARG A 210 -3.57 26.65 -29.17
C ARG A 210 -3.41 25.94 -27.83
N THR A 211 -3.41 24.62 -27.83
CA THR A 211 -3.43 23.81 -26.61
C THR A 211 -2.07 23.17 -26.36
N ILE A 212 -1.67 23.13 -25.10
CA ILE A 212 -0.54 22.32 -24.62
C ILE A 212 -1.08 21.32 -23.61
N ILE A 213 -0.63 20.06 -23.68
CA ILE A 213 -0.95 19.03 -22.68
C ILE A 213 0.33 18.35 -22.24
N ASP A 214 0.68 18.47 -20.96
CA ASP A 214 1.82 17.79 -20.33
C ASP A 214 1.31 16.65 -19.44
N HIS A 215 1.94 15.49 -19.55
CA HIS A 215 1.74 14.34 -18.68
C HIS A 215 3.03 14.01 -17.97
N ARG A 216 2.99 13.77 -16.66
CA ARG A 216 4.13 13.28 -15.89
C ARG A 216 3.73 12.20 -14.90
N GLY A 217 4.67 11.33 -14.58
CA GLY A 217 4.47 10.26 -13.63
C GLY A 217 5.55 9.20 -13.75
N TYR A 218 5.20 7.96 -13.45
CA TYR A 218 6.12 6.85 -13.44
C TYR A 218 5.50 5.62 -14.07
N ILE A 219 6.29 4.92 -14.87
CA ILE A 219 6.07 3.53 -15.20
C ILE A 219 6.54 2.72 -13.99
N ASN A 220 5.65 2.01 -13.32
CA ASN A 220 5.93 1.17 -12.16
C ASN A 220 5.97 -0.31 -12.58
N PRO A 221 7.11 -0.80 -13.08
CA PRO A 221 7.19 -2.10 -13.71
C PRO A 221 6.91 -3.24 -12.73
N THR A 222 6.02 -4.15 -13.12
CA THR A 222 5.72 -5.39 -12.37
C THR A 222 6.52 -6.60 -12.90
N THR A 223 7.05 -6.47 -14.12
CA THR A 223 7.87 -7.47 -14.80
C THR A 223 9.02 -6.79 -15.54
N THR A 224 10.14 -7.48 -15.66
CA THR A 224 11.25 -7.10 -16.54
C THR A 224 10.87 -7.33 -17.99
N GLY A 225 11.35 -6.49 -18.91
CA GLY A 225 11.08 -6.64 -20.34
C GLY A 225 11.02 -5.30 -21.08
N GLU A 226 10.50 -5.32 -22.30
CA GLU A 226 10.31 -4.12 -23.11
C GLU A 226 8.95 -3.50 -22.81
N TYR A 227 8.96 -2.28 -22.27
CA TYR A 227 7.78 -1.41 -22.25
C TYR A 227 7.85 -0.52 -23.47
N THR A 228 6.77 -0.44 -24.24
CA THR A 228 6.77 0.27 -25.53
C THR A 228 5.87 1.49 -25.46
N ILE A 229 6.47 2.67 -25.68
CA ILE A 229 5.74 3.93 -25.84
C ILE A 229 5.50 4.14 -27.32
N VAL A 230 4.26 4.38 -27.72
CA VAL A 230 3.83 4.42 -29.12
C VAL A 230 3.07 5.70 -29.41
N ILE A 231 3.45 6.36 -30.50
CA ILE A 231 2.75 7.53 -31.03
C ILE A 231 2.32 7.20 -32.46
N PRO A 232 1.06 6.75 -32.68
CA PRO A 232 0.58 6.31 -33.99
C PRO A 232 0.20 7.49 -34.89
N TYR A 233 -0.46 8.51 -34.35
CA TYR A 233 -0.75 9.78 -35.02
C TYR A 233 -0.61 10.93 -34.02
N ILE A 234 -0.06 12.06 -34.47
CA ILE A 234 0.00 13.30 -33.71
C ILE A 234 -0.17 14.49 -34.64
N ASP A 235 -0.77 15.54 -34.14
CA ASP A 235 -0.92 16.86 -34.76
C ASP A 235 -1.00 17.87 -33.62
N ASN A 236 -0.06 18.78 -33.36
CA ASN A 236 1.16 19.04 -34.15
C ASN A 236 2.40 18.29 -33.63
N SER A 237 2.83 18.53 -32.40
CA SER A 237 4.15 18.08 -31.91
C SER A 237 4.04 17.34 -30.58
N VAL A 238 4.89 16.32 -30.38
CA VAL A 238 4.97 15.58 -29.12
C VAL A 238 6.40 15.18 -28.78
N PHE A 239 6.69 15.23 -27.49
CA PHE A 239 8.00 14.99 -26.91
C PHE A 239 7.86 14.04 -25.74
N VAL A 240 8.73 13.04 -25.67
CA VAL A 240 8.72 12.03 -24.60
C VAL A 240 10.08 11.99 -23.93
N TRP A 241 10.07 11.99 -22.61
CA TRP A 241 11.25 11.78 -21.77
C TRP A 241 11.02 10.62 -20.82
N VAL A 242 12.11 9.92 -20.49
CA VAL A 242 12.14 8.87 -19.47
C VAL A 242 13.34 9.07 -18.55
N GLY A 243 13.25 8.55 -17.32
CA GLY A 243 14.34 8.65 -16.36
C GLY A 243 14.56 10.08 -15.85
N ALA A 244 15.80 10.45 -15.55
CA ALA A 244 16.12 11.75 -14.93
C ALA A 244 15.62 12.95 -15.74
N ASN A 245 15.66 12.86 -17.08
CA ASN A 245 15.21 13.95 -17.95
C ASN A 245 13.69 14.17 -17.83
N ALA A 246 12.89 13.14 -17.54
CA ALA A 246 11.44 13.32 -17.32
C ALA A 246 11.12 14.10 -16.03
N ILE A 247 12.07 14.16 -15.08
CA ILE A 247 11.92 14.88 -13.81
C ILE A 247 12.29 16.35 -13.97
N SER A 248 13.44 16.63 -14.57
CA SER A 248 13.99 17.99 -14.64
C SER A 248 14.96 18.13 -15.80
N GLY A 249 15.11 19.35 -16.32
CA GLY A 249 16.08 19.65 -17.37
C GLY A 249 15.73 19.00 -18.72
N PHE A 250 14.47 18.63 -18.94
CA PHE A 250 13.99 18.17 -20.23
C PHE A 250 14.06 19.30 -21.26
N THR A 251 14.57 18.95 -22.44
CA THR A 251 14.68 19.82 -23.62
C THR A 251 14.26 19.01 -24.85
N TYR A 252 14.09 19.71 -25.97
CA TYR A 252 13.92 19.06 -27.28
C TYR A 252 15.00 18.00 -27.54
N ASP A 253 16.28 18.35 -27.36
CA ASP A 253 17.43 17.51 -27.73
C ASP A 253 17.56 16.24 -26.90
N ASN A 254 17.07 16.23 -25.66
CA ASN A 254 17.21 15.10 -24.75
C ASN A 254 15.94 14.25 -24.61
N ALA A 255 14.93 14.51 -25.44
CA ALA A 255 13.77 13.66 -25.61
C ALA A 255 14.18 12.32 -26.22
N VAL A 256 13.64 11.22 -25.68
CA VAL A 256 13.90 9.86 -26.21
C VAL A 256 13.05 9.55 -27.44
N LEU A 257 11.97 10.31 -27.60
CA LEU A 257 11.12 10.26 -28.79
C LEU A 257 10.55 11.65 -29.01
N THR A 258 10.73 12.13 -30.24
CA THR A 258 10.08 13.32 -30.77
C THR A 258 9.25 12.92 -31.97
N ARG A 259 8.13 13.61 -32.18
CA ARG A 259 7.36 13.50 -33.40
C ARG A 259 6.65 14.82 -33.70
N GLN A 260 6.71 15.20 -34.96
CA GLN A 260 5.98 16.34 -35.53
C GLN A 260 5.02 15.86 -36.62
N GLU A 261 3.96 16.62 -36.89
CA GLU A 261 2.90 16.29 -37.83
C GLU A 261 3.46 15.99 -39.23
N GLU A 262 4.44 16.77 -39.68
CA GLU A 262 5.03 16.71 -41.02
C GLU A 262 5.68 15.36 -41.31
N GLU A 263 6.12 14.65 -40.27
CA GLU A 263 6.78 13.36 -40.43
C GLU A 263 5.84 12.25 -40.89
N ARG A 264 4.53 12.34 -40.56
CA ARG A 264 3.47 11.37 -40.93
C ARG A 264 3.83 9.87 -40.76
N VAL A 265 4.73 9.56 -39.82
CA VAL A 265 5.23 8.20 -39.60
C VAL A 265 4.97 7.75 -38.17
N TYR A 266 4.62 6.49 -38.01
CA TYR A 266 4.53 5.81 -36.72
C TYR A 266 5.87 5.90 -35.96
N ARG A 267 5.85 6.35 -34.70
CA ARG A 267 7.03 6.40 -33.83
C ARG A 267 6.80 5.53 -32.61
N ALA A 268 7.83 4.80 -32.20
CA ALA A 268 7.82 4.03 -30.97
C ALA A 268 9.18 4.06 -30.28
N TYR A 269 9.17 4.09 -28.95
CA TYR A 269 10.35 3.97 -28.11
C TYR A 269 10.19 2.74 -27.22
N LYS A 270 11.27 1.96 -27.13
CA LYS A 270 11.32 0.75 -26.30
C LYS A 270 12.18 1.00 -25.07
N LEU A 271 11.55 1.02 -23.91
CA LEU A 271 12.21 1.07 -22.62
C LEU A 271 12.49 -0.36 -22.14
N THR A 272 13.77 -0.75 -22.08
CA THR A 272 14.16 -2.03 -21.48
C THR A 272 14.24 -1.90 -19.95
N VAL A 273 13.33 -2.55 -19.25
CA VAL A 273 13.33 -2.63 -17.79
C VAL A 273 14.02 -3.92 -17.34
N THR A 274 15.07 -3.77 -16.54
CA THR A 274 15.83 -4.88 -15.93
C THR A 274 15.68 -4.95 -14.41
N ASP A 275 15.14 -3.90 -13.79
CA ASP A 275 14.89 -3.80 -12.35
C ASP A 275 13.44 -3.36 -12.12
N THR A 276 12.68 -4.16 -11.38
CA THR A 276 11.28 -3.88 -11.03
C THR A 276 11.11 -3.24 -9.65
N SER A 277 12.21 -2.95 -8.95
CA SER A 277 12.18 -2.38 -7.60
C SER A 277 12.00 -0.86 -7.59
N ALA A 278 12.21 -0.20 -8.73
CA ALA A 278 12.13 1.25 -8.87
C ALA A 278 11.22 1.66 -10.04
N PRO A 279 10.22 2.55 -9.81
CA PRO A 279 9.47 3.18 -10.88
C PRO A 279 10.38 4.03 -11.78
N VAL A 280 10.15 3.97 -13.08
CA VAL A 280 10.86 4.76 -14.09
C VAL A 280 10.08 6.05 -14.37
N PRO A 281 10.65 7.24 -14.12
CA PRO A 281 10.00 8.49 -14.43
C PRO A 281 9.67 8.59 -15.93
N PHE A 282 8.51 9.17 -16.24
CA PHE A 282 7.97 9.33 -17.59
C PHE A 282 7.35 10.72 -17.73
N ARG A 283 7.58 11.37 -18.86
CA ARG A 283 6.92 12.61 -19.26
C ARG A 283 6.55 12.58 -20.73
N LEU A 284 5.38 13.12 -21.07
CA LEU A 284 4.94 13.36 -22.43
C LEU A 284 4.32 14.74 -22.54
N LEU A 285 4.89 15.58 -23.39
CA LEU A 285 4.37 16.91 -23.71
C LEU A 285 3.85 16.90 -25.14
N TRP A 286 2.59 17.27 -25.32
CA TRP A 286 1.98 17.54 -26.63
C TRP A 286 1.67 19.02 -26.78
N ILE A 287 1.92 19.51 -27.99
CA ILE A 287 1.84 20.92 -28.34
C ILE A 287 1.05 21.04 -29.66
N ASN A 288 0.09 21.95 -29.68
CA ASN A 288 -0.76 22.18 -30.84
C ASN A 288 -0.82 23.67 -31.19
N TYR A 289 -0.50 24.01 -32.45
CA TYR A 289 -0.56 25.37 -32.95
C TYR A 289 -1.02 25.43 -34.42
N GLY A 290 -1.98 26.32 -34.72
CA GLY A 290 -2.21 26.79 -36.10
C GLY A 290 -3.13 25.94 -36.97
N GLY A 291 -3.73 24.87 -36.45
CA GLY A 291 -4.62 24.02 -37.22
C GLY A 291 -5.38 22.99 -36.38
N PRO A 292 -5.83 21.88 -37.01
CA PRO A 292 -6.33 20.70 -36.30
C PRO A 292 -5.42 20.27 -35.15
N GLY A 293 -5.91 19.38 -34.31
CA GLY A 293 -5.13 18.85 -33.20
C GLY A 293 -5.52 17.42 -32.92
N SER A 294 -4.50 16.58 -32.73
CA SER A 294 -4.68 15.18 -32.36
C SER A 294 -3.60 14.75 -31.39
N LEU A 295 -4.03 14.38 -30.19
CA LEU A 295 -3.19 13.69 -29.21
C LEU A 295 -3.72 12.28 -29.00
N GLU A 296 -2.87 11.31 -29.31
CA GLU A 296 -3.07 9.90 -28.99
C GLU A 296 -1.71 9.23 -28.79
N SER A 297 -1.49 8.65 -27.61
CA SER A 297 -0.26 7.91 -27.31
C SER A 297 -0.57 6.74 -26.41
N TYR A 298 0.21 5.68 -26.54
CA TYR A 298 0.03 4.43 -25.81
C TYR A 298 1.32 4.05 -25.09
N ILE A 299 1.16 3.41 -23.93
CA ILE A 299 2.24 2.69 -23.24
C ILE A 299 1.79 1.25 -23.09
N TYR A 300 2.57 0.32 -23.65
CA TYR A 300 2.34 -1.11 -23.55
C TYR A 300 3.36 -1.75 -22.62
N ASP A 301 2.90 -2.69 -21.80
CA ASP A 301 3.78 -3.55 -20.99
C ASP A 301 4.40 -4.68 -21.85
N PRO A 302 5.34 -5.48 -21.29
CA PRO A 302 5.97 -6.59 -22.01
C PRO A 302 5.01 -7.70 -22.46
N ALA A 303 3.81 -7.76 -21.89
CA ALA A 303 2.76 -8.71 -22.29
C ALA A 303 1.84 -8.13 -23.39
N GLY A 304 2.04 -6.87 -23.79
CA GLY A 304 1.25 -6.18 -24.81
C GLY A 304 -0.02 -5.52 -24.27
N ASN A 305 -0.19 -5.40 -22.94
CA ASN A 305 -1.34 -4.73 -22.35
C ASN A 305 -1.12 -3.21 -22.39
N GLU A 306 -2.16 -2.45 -22.77
CA GLU A 306 -2.17 -0.99 -22.67
C GLU A 306 -2.26 -0.57 -21.18
N ILE A 307 -1.17 -0.02 -20.64
CA ILE A 307 -1.10 0.44 -19.25
C ILE A 307 -1.32 1.95 -19.12
N ALA A 308 -1.19 2.71 -20.22
CA ALA A 308 -1.66 4.08 -20.35
C ALA A 308 -2.00 4.38 -21.81
N GLY A 309 -3.05 5.17 -22.04
CA GLY A 309 -3.53 5.51 -23.37
C GLY A 309 -5.04 5.74 -23.43
N PRO A 310 -5.61 5.98 -24.63
CA PRO A 310 -7.03 6.27 -24.84
C PRO A 310 -8.00 5.32 -24.13
N ASN A 311 -7.66 4.03 -24.08
CA ASN A 311 -8.52 2.97 -23.58
C ASN A 311 -8.07 2.44 -22.22
N ALA A 312 -6.97 2.98 -21.67
CA ALA A 312 -6.43 2.52 -20.41
C ALA A 312 -7.37 2.83 -19.23
N GLU A 313 -7.48 1.84 -18.35
CA GLU A 313 -8.09 1.95 -17.03
C GLU A 313 -7.01 2.12 -15.96
N LYS A 314 -7.43 2.55 -14.76
CA LYS A 314 -6.51 2.67 -13.63
C LYS A 314 -5.86 1.31 -13.31
N ASN A 315 -4.54 1.34 -13.15
CA ASN A 315 -3.73 0.16 -12.87
C ASN A 315 -2.51 0.52 -12.02
N SER A 316 -1.79 -0.48 -11.51
CA SER A 316 -0.62 -0.28 -10.65
C SER A 316 0.69 -0.03 -11.40
N GLN A 317 0.71 -0.20 -12.73
CA GLN A 317 1.91 -0.06 -13.57
C GLN A 317 2.15 1.37 -14.05
N VAL A 318 1.19 2.27 -13.84
CA VAL A 318 1.35 3.71 -14.09
C VAL A 318 0.86 4.46 -12.88
N ILE A 319 1.75 5.24 -12.27
CA ILE A 319 1.49 5.96 -11.01
C ILE A 319 2.03 7.39 -11.09
N SER A 320 1.45 8.28 -10.31
CA SER A 320 1.89 9.69 -10.21
C SER A 320 2.71 9.95 -8.96
N SER A 321 2.40 9.27 -7.86
CA SER A 321 3.08 9.44 -6.57
C SER A 321 2.81 8.25 -5.65
N CYS A 322 3.66 8.06 -4.64
CA CYS A 322 3.40 7.15 -3.52
C CYS A 322 3.59 7.88 -2.19
N SER A 323 2.93 7.38 -1.14
CA SER A 323 3.05 7.89 0.22
C SER A 323 3.04 6.75 1.23
N GLY A 324 3.49 7.01 2.47
CA GLY A 324 3.60 6.01 3.52
C GLY A 324 4.98 5.35 3.60
N ALA A 325 5.12 4.37 4.50
CA ALA A 325 6.38 3.70 4.75
C ALA A 325 6.83 2.90 3.52
N GLY A 326 8.08 3.08 3.10
CA GLY A 326 8.63 2.39 1.92
C GLY A 326 8.22 2.99 0.58
N ALA A 327 7.63 4.20 0.55
CA ALA A 327 7.39 4.92 -0.70
C ALA A 327 8.71 5.25 -1.40
N VAL A 328 8.86 4.79 -2.64
CA VAL A 328 10.08 4.96 -3.47
C VAL A 328 10.03 6.22 -4.34
N VAL A 329 8.83 6.78 -4.56
CA VAL A 329 8.61 8.02 -5.32
C VAL A 329 7.65 8.93 -4.55
N GLY A 330 7.97 10.22 -4.51
CA GLY A 330 7.18 11.24 -3.83
C GLY A 330 6.21 11.97 -4.77
N ALA A 331 5.56 13.01 -4.24
CA ALA A 331 4.77 13.93 -5.05
C ALA A 331 5.66 14.77 -5.98
N TRP A 332 5.14 15.10 -7.15
CA TRP A 332 5.79 16.03 -8.06
C TRP A 332 5.72 17.47 -7.52
N PRO A 333 6.68 18.34 -7.91
CA PRO A 333 6.55 19.78 -7.66
C PRO A 333 5.26 20.33 -8.30
N ALA A 334 4.72 21.43 -7.80
CA ALA A 334 3.65 22.13 -8.52
C ALA A 334 4.16 22.53 -9.93
N TRP A 335 3.27 22.49 -10.92
CA TRP A 335 3.61 22.67 -12.34
C TRP A 335 4.36 23.97 -12.61
N GLU A 336 3.88 25.07 -12.05
CA GLU A 336 4.47 26.41 -12.18
C GLU A 336 5.85 26.54 -11.51
N ASN A 337 6.23 25.59 -10.65
CA ASN A 337 7.51 25.59 -9.94
C ASN A 337 8.56 24.66 -10.58
N GLU A 338 8.20 23.94 -11.65
CA GLU A 338 9.14 23.04 -12.30
C GLU A 338 10.32 23.78 -12.96
N GLN A 339 11.50 23.18 -12.83
CA GLN A 339 12.71 23.67 -13.48
C GLN A 339 12.85 23.00 -14.83
N VAL A 340 12.43 23.71 -15.87
CA VAL A 340 12.64 23.35 -17.27
C VAL A 340 14.02 23.85 -17.69
N ALA A 341 14.76 23.07 -18.48
CA ALA A 341 16.01 23.54 -19.03
C ALA A 341 15.72 24.55 -20.16
N ALA A 342 16.47 25.65 -20.14
CA ALA A 342 16.47 26.66 -21.20
C ALA A 342 17.23 26.17 -22.44
#